data_AF-A0A1M2Z0F0-F1
#
_entry.id   AF-A0A1M2Z0F0-F1
#
_cell.length_a   1.000
_cell.length_b   1.000
_cell.length_c   1.000
_cell.angle_alpha   90.00
_cell.angle_beta   90.00
_cell.angle_gamma   90.00
#
_symmetry.space_group_name_H-M   'P 1'
#
loop_
_entity.id
_entity.type
_entity.pdbx_description
1 polymer ?
#
loop_
_entity_poly.entity_id
_entity_poly.type
_entity_poly.pdbx_seq_one_letter_code
_entity_poly.pdbx_strand_id
1 'polypeptide(L)' 'MSDEEDAAITADANADPDNPPADDLLARRGRGRPRLDHPKQRIQLRVDEEVLQRFKAGGPGWQTRMNSALRKAAGLE' A
#
# COMPACT_ATOMS: atom_id res chain seq x y z
N MET A 1 -4.90 15.28 30.42
CA MET A 1 -5.55 15.95 29.29
C MET A 1 -6.80 16.54 29.87
N SER A 2 -6.78 17.85 30.08
CA SER A 2 -7.93 18.65 30.47
C SER A 2 -8.78 18.94 29.24
N ASP A 3 -10.10 19.08 29.43
CA ASP A 3 -11.02 19.50 28.37
C ASP A 3 -10.60 20.87 27.76
N GLU A 4 -9.94 21.71 28.56
CA GLU A 4 -9.42 23.00 28.12
C GLU A 4 -8.22 22.88 27.18
N GLU A 5 -7.36 21.88 27.40
CA GLU A 5 -6.22 21.58 26.51
C GLU A 5 -6.73 21.04 25.16
N ASP A 6 -7.73 20.14 25.19
CA ASP A 6 -8.33 19.58 23.98
C ASP A 6 -9.06 20.66 23.15
N ALA A 7 -9.70 21.62 23.83
CA ALA A 7 -10.34 22.77 23.18
C ALA A 7 -9.31 23.68 22.49
N ALA A 8 -8.17 23.96 23.14
CA ALA A 8 -7.09 24.75 22.57
C ALA A 8 -6.48 24.07 21.33
N ILE A 9 -6.20 22.77 21.40
CA ILE A 9 -5.67 21.99 20.27
C ILE A 9 -6.64 22.01 19.07
N THR A 10 -7.94 21.90 19.33
CA THR A 10 -8.97 21.93 18.29
C THR A 10 -9.10 23.32 17.66
N ALA A 11 -8.97 24.39 18.46
CA ALA A 11 -9.01 25.77 17.95
C ALA A 11 -7.84 26.05 17.01
N ASP A 12 -6.62 25.66 17.39
CA ASP A 12 -5.41 25.84 16.57
C ASP A 12 -5.52 25.06 15.25
N ALA A 13 -6.00 23.81 15.29
CA ALA A 13 -6.21 23.00 14.09
C ALA A 13 -7.24 23.60 13.11
N ASN A 14 -8.28 24.24 13.62
CA ASN A 14 -9.29 24.90 12.77
C ASN A 14 -8.80 26.23 12.18
N ALA A 15 -7.86 26.90 12.85
CA ALA A 15 -7.30 28.17 12.41
C ALA A 15 -6.17 28.00 11.38
N ASP A 16 -5.62 26.79 11.23
CA ASP A 16 -4.55 26.48 10.28
C ASP A 16 -5.08 26.30 8.84
N PRO A 17 -4.78 27.24 7.91
CA PRO A 17 -5.23 27.16 6.53
C PRO A 17 -4.55 26.03 5.72
N ASP A 18 -3.38 25.54 6.14
CA ASP A 18 -2.63 24.48 5.45
C ASP A 18 -3.00 23.07 5.95
N ASN A 19 -3.69 22.97 7.09
CA ASN A 19 -4.14 21.70 7.65
C ASN A 19 -5.62 21.74 8.05
N PRO A 20 -6.53 21.98 7.08
CA PRO A 20 -7.95 22.03 7.37
C PRO A 20 -8.44 20.69 7.91
N PRO A 21 -9.46 20.68 8.78
CA PRO A 21 -10.13 19.47 9.20
C PRO A 21 -10.58 18.66 7.98
N ALA A 22 -10.40 17.33 8.04
CA ALA A 22 -10.89 16.46 7.00
C ALA A 22 -12.41 16.64 6.85
N ASP A 23 -12.87 16.94 5.63
CA ASP A 23 -14.30 16.96 5.36
C ASP A 23 -14.90 15.54 5.49
N ASP A 24 -16.23 15.46 5.57
CA ASP A 24 -16.94 14.20 5.77
C ASP A 24 -16.67 13.19 4.62
N LEU A 25 -16.31 13.69 3.42
CA LEU A 25 -15.95 12.85 2.28
C LEU A 25 -14.56 12.22 2.45
N LEU A 26 -13.56 13.00 2.87
CA LEU A 26 -12.20 12.56 3.19
C LEU A 26 -12.20 11.61 4.39
N ALA A 27 -13.00 11.89 5.41
CA ALA A 27 -13.18 11.02 6.57
C ALA A 27 -13.75 9.64 6.15
N ARG A 28 -14.77 9.62 5.28
CA ARG A 28 -15.38 8.39 4.74
C ARG A 28 -14.46 7.62 3.79
N ARG A 29 -13.63 8.32 3.01
CA ARG A 29 -12.70 7.69 2.05
C ARG A 29 -11.58 6.91 2.76
N GLY A 30 -11.31 7.24 4.03
CA GLY A 30 -10.22 6.69 4.82
C GLY A 30 -8.86 7.22 4.35
N ARG A 31 -7.86 7.12 5.23
CA ARG A 31 -6.49 7.53 4.90
C ARG A 31 -5.83 6.48 3.99
N GLY A 32 -5.17 6.92 2.91
CA GLY A 32 -4.30 6.08 2.08
C GLY A 32 -4.76 5.88 0.62
N ARG A 33 -4.00 5.08 -0.13
CA ARG A 33 -4.33 4.73 -1.53
C ARG A 33 -5.63 3.91 -1.56
N PRO A 34 -6.53 4.13 -2.54
CA PRO A 34 -7.70 3.28 -2.73
C PRO A 34 -7.34 1.80 -2.72
N ARG A 35 -8.17 1.01 -2.05
CA ARG A 35 -7.99 -0.45 -2.00
C ARG A 35 -8.15 -0.99 -3.42
N LEU A 36 -7.21 -1.83 -3.85
CA LEU A 36 -7.38 -2.58 -5.09
C LEU A 36 -8.36 -3.73 -4.84
N ASP A 37 -9.23 -4.02 -5.80
CA ASP A 37 -10.17 -5.16 -5.73
C ASP A 37 -9.41 -6.50 -5.72
N HIS A 38 -8.31 -6.57 -6.47
CA HIS A 38 -7.47 -7.76 -6.58
C HIS A 38 -5.99 -7.43 -6.33
N PRO A 39 -5.58 -7.21 -5.06
CA PRO A 39 -4.19 -6.95 -4.74
C PRO A 39 -3.36 -8.24 -4.89
N LYS A 40 -2.08 -8.08 -5.22
CA LYS A 40 -1.11 -9.19 -5.20
C LYS A 40 -1.06 -9.79 -3.79
N GLN A 41 -1.22 -11.10 -3.69
CA GLN A 41 -1.18 -11.81 -2.42
C GLN A 41 0.28 -12.15 -2.07
N ARG A 42 0.70 -11.83 -0.84
CA ARG A 42 2.00 -12.29 -0.31
C ARG A 42 1.82 -13.69 0.27
N ILE A 43 2.50 -14.67 -0.32
CA ILE A 43 2.48 -16.06 0.13
C ILE A 43 3.87 -16.52 0.57
N GLN A 44 3.90 -17.59 1.37
CA GLN A 44 5.13 -18.33 1.68
C GLN A 44 5.24 -19.49 0.68
N LEU A 45 6.17 -19.39 -0.27
CA LEU A 45 6.41 -20.39 -1.32
C LEU A 45 7.87 -20.83 -1.29
N ARG A 46 8.10 -22.14 -1.33
CA ARG A 46 9.44 -22.70 -1.59
C ARG A 46 9.63 -22.84 -3.09
N VAL A 47 10.78 -22.39 -3.57
CA VAL A 47 11.17 -22.45 -4.99
C VAL A 47 12.59 -22.99 -5.03
N ASP A 48 12.92 -23.77 -6.06
CA ASP A 48 14.27 -24.26 -6.27
C ASP A 48 15.27 -23.11 -6.35
N GLU A 49 16.47 -23.34 -5.81
CA GLU A 49 17.51 -22.32 -5.73
C GLU A 49 17.92 -21.81 -7.12
N GLU A 50 18.11 -22.71 -8.08
CA GLU A 50 18.52 -22.36 -9.44
C GLU A 50 17.51 -21.42 -10.11
N VAL A 51 16.21 -21.70 -9.93
CA VAL A 51 15.13 -20.85 -10.45
C VAL A 51 15.21 -19.46 -9.82
N LEU A 52 15.36 -19.38 -8.50
CA LEU A 52 15.45 -18.10 -7.78
C LEU A 52 16.68 -17.29 -8.25
N GLN A 53 17.83 -17.93 -8.38
CA GLN A 53 19.07 -17.30 -8.84
C GLN A 53 18.93 -16.80 -10.28
N ARG A 54 18.33 -17.60 -11.17
CA ARG A 54 18.06 -17.22 -12.56
C ARG A 54 17.26 -15.92 -12.67
N PHE A 55 16.20 -15.77 -11.88
CA PHE A 55 15.41 -14.54 -11.90
C PHE A 55 16.17 -13.36 -11.28
N LYS A 56 16.83 -13.56 -10.12
CA LYS A 56 17.60 -12.54 -9.41
C LYS A 56 18.77 -11.98 -10.25
N ALA A 57 19.44 -12.82 -11.03
CA ALA A 57 20.54 -12.42 -11.90
C ALA A 57 20.15 -11.32 -12.91
N GLY A 58 18.86 -11.25 -13.29
CA GLY A 58 18.35 -10.16 -14.14
C GLY A 58 18.15 -8.83 -13.42
N GLY A 59 18.58 -8.69 -12.16
CA GLY A 59 18.54 -7.45 -11.41
C GLY A 59 17.14 -7.01 -10.95
N PRO A 60 16.95 -5.71 -10.66
CA PRO A 60 15.68 -5.16 -10.18
C PRO A 60 14.47 -5.61 -11.01
N GLY A 61 13.33 -5.79 -10.35
CA GLY A 61 12.10 -6.27 -10.99
C GLY A 61 12.05 -7.77 -11.27
N TRP A 62 13.00 -8.56 -10.75
CA TRP A 62 13.00 -10.02 -10.92
C TRP A 62 11.71 -10.70 -10.42
N GLN A 63 11.12 -10.21 -9.32
CA GLN A 63 9.84 -10.72 -8.82
C GLN A 63 8.68 -10.46 -9.80
N THR A 64 8.69 -9.31 -10.48
CA THR A 64 7.70 -8.99 -11.51
C THR A 64 7.85 -9.95 -12.70
N ARG A 65 9.07 -10.20 -13.17
CA ARG A 65 9.33 -11.17 -14.25
C ARG A 65 8.92 -12.59 -13.85
N MET A 66 9.23 -13.00 -12.62
CA MET A 66 8.80 -14.30 -12.09
C MET A 66 7.28 -14.41 -12.04
N ASN A 67 6.58 -13.36 -11.60
CA ASN A 67 5.12 -13.34 -11.58
C ASN A 67 4.52 -13.41 -13.01
N SER A 68 5.10 -12.73 -14.00
CA SER A 68 4.66 -12.86 -15.40
C SER A 68 4.82 -14.29 -15.91
N ALA A 69 5.96 -14.93 -15.65
CA ALA A 69 6.17 -16.33 -16.01
C ALA A 69 5.14 -17.28 -15.37
N LEU A 70 4.78 -17.06 -14.10
CA LEU A 70 3.73 -17.82 -13.42
C LEU A 70 2.35 -17.59 -14.04
N ARG A 71 2.03 -16.35 -14.43
CA ARG A 71 0.77 -16.04 -15.14
C ARG A 71 0.69 -16.77 -16.48
N LYS A 72 1.78 -16.75 -17.25
CA LYS A 72 1.88 -17.48 -18.52
C LYS A 72 1.65 -18.98 -18.33
N ALA A 73 2.35 -19.58 -17.36
CA ALA A 73 2.22 -21.00 -17.06
C ALA A 73 0.81 -21.39 -16.59
N ALA A 74 0.10 -20.47 -15.93
CA ALA A 74 -1.28 -20.65 -15.49
C ALA A 74 -2.34 -20.31 -16.56
N GLY A 75 -1.93 -19.84 -17.76
CA GLY A 75 -2.86 -19.42 -18.82
C GLY A 75 -3.61 -18.12 -18.53
N LEU A 76 -3.00 -17.21 -17.76
CA LEU A 76 -3.58 -15.91 -17.34
C LEU A 76 -3.03 -14.72 -18.15
N GLU A 77 -2.44 -15.00 -19.31
CA GLU A 77 -1.93 -14.03 -20.30
C GLU A 77 -2.81 -14.01 -21.55
#